data_AF-A0A527UXF1-F1
#
_entry.id   AF-A0A527UXF1-F1
#
_cell.length_a   1.000
_cell.length_b   1.000
_cell.length_c   1.000
_cell.angle_alpha   90.00
_cell.angle_beta   90.00
_cell.angle_gamma   90.00
#
_symmetry.space_group_name_H-M   'P 1'
#
loop_
_entity.id
_entity.type
_entity.pdbx_description
1 polymer ?
#
loop_
_entity_poly.entity_id
_entity_poly.type
_entity_poly.pdbx_seq_one_letter_code
_entity_poly.pdbx_strand_id
1 'polypeptide(L)'
;MHRVVKLSHFVLLTSLVSFASGVATRATDQGARPDTNQSERAAPTKPSPASPEPDPAVIVVSAPDGPTLETRARIQRARYLGLPSIILKLENVGLIQDDELMQLIIAELYSILGESGYTEPDIELVQCSGSCDANSL
;
A
#
# COMPACT_ATOMS: atom_id res chain seq x y z
N MET A 1 -48.98 -28.45 -30.37
CA MET A 1 -47.94 -27.73 -31.15
C MET A 1 -46.59 -28.38 -30.79
N HIS A 2 -46.15 -29.45 -31.46
CA HIS A 2 -45.33 -29.44 -32.67
C HIS A 2 -44.14 -28.45 -32.62
N ARG A 3 -42.95 -28.89 -32.18
CA ARG A 3 -41.85 -29.33 -33.07
C ARG A 3 -40.57 -29.63 -32.30
N VAL A 4 -40.04 -30.81 -32.61
CA VAL A 4 -38.67 -31.28 -32.43
C VAL A 4 -37.73 -30.50 -33.36
N VAL A 5 -36.55 -30.09 -32.88
CA VAL A 5 -35.37 -29.92 -33.75
C VAL A 5 -34.12 -30.48 -33.05
N LYS A 6 -33.62 -31.57 -33.64
CA LYS A 6 -32.29 -32.17 -33.46
C LYS A 6 -31.22 -31.29 -34.15
N LEU A 7 -29.99 -31.24 -33.62
CA LEU A 7 -28.70 -31.36 -34.35
C LEU A 7 -27.56 -31.13 -33.33
N SER A 8 -26.77 -32.11 -32.89
CA SER A 8 -25.87 -33.04 -33.61
C SER A 8 -24.65 -32.35 -34.24
N HIS A 9 -23.48 -32.70 -33.67
CA HIS A 9 -22.14 -32.71 -34.26
C HIS A 9 -21.57 -31.41 -34.84
N PHE A 10 -20.48 -30.90 -34.24
CA PHE A 10 -19.24 -30.74 -35.00
C PHE A 10 -18.02 -30.45 -34.08
N VAL A 11 -17.16 -31.45 -33.95
CA VAL A 11 -15.69 -31.32 -34.10
C VAL A 11 -15.01 -30.14 -33.40
N LEU A 12 -14.50 -30.37 -32.18
CA LEU A 12 -13.33 -29.64 -31.65
C LEU A 12 -12.23 -30.68 -31.37
N LEU A 13 -11.79 -31.33 -32.44
CA LEU A 13 -10.58 -32.13 -32.52
C LEU A 13 -9.52 -31.30 -33.26
N THR A 14 -8.26 -31.43 -32.84
CA THR A 14 -7.02 -31.10 -33.60
C THR A 14 -6.59 -29.63 -33.74
N SER A 15 -5.66 -29.21 -32.88
CA SER A 15 -4.31 -28.84 -33.35
C SER A 15 -3.35 -28.67 -32.18
N LEU A 16 -2.74 -29.80 -31.81
CA LEU A 16 -1.33 -29.81 -31.39
C LEU A 16 -0.50 -29.35 -32.59
N VAL A 17 0.30 -28.29 -32.41
CA VAL A 17 1.51 -28.13 -33.21
C VAL A 17 2.65 -27.69 -32.29
N SER A 18 3.40 -28.71 -31.88
CA SER A 18 4.77 -28.60 -31.38
C SER A 18 5.65 -28.00 -32.47
N PHE A 19 6.41 -26.95 -32.16
CA PHE A 19 7.49 -26.49 -33.01
C PHE A 19 8.73 -26.17 -32.17
N ALA A 20 9.50 -27.23 -31.91
CA ALA A 20 10.90 -27.14 -31.54
C ALA A 20 11.72 -27.12 -32.82
N SER A 21 12.53 -26.08 -33.04
CA SER A 21 13.69 -26.19 -33.91
C SER A 21 14.74 -25.16 -33.50
N GLY A 22 15.85 -25.68 -33.00
CA GLY A 22 17.04 -24.89 -32.72
C GLY A 22 17.82 -24.62 -34.01
N VAL A 23 18.48 -23.46 -34.05
CA VAL A 23 19.65 -23.25 -34.89
C VAL A 23 20.65 -22.42 -34.08
N ALA A 24 21.76 -23.06 -33.72
CA ALA A 24 22.89 -22.44 -33.07
C ALA A 24 23.91 -22.05 -34.15
N THR A 25 23.90 -20.80 -34.56
CA THR A 25 24.94 -20.23 -35.42
C THR A 25 26.11 -19.74 -34.57
N ARG A 26 27.24 -20.44 -34.68
CA ARG A 26 28.57 -19.98 -34.28
C ARG A 26 28.91 -18.68 -35.00
N ALA A 27 29.33 -17.66 -34.25
CA ALA A 27 29.97 -16.47 -34.81
C ALA A 27 31.20 -16.06 -33.96
N THR A 28 32.35 -16.15 -34.63
CA THR A 28 33.53 -15.26 -34.56
C THR A 28 34.25 -15.04 -33.23
N ASP A 29 35.37 -15.75 -33.13
CA ASP A 29 36.66 -15.32 -32.58
C ASP A 29 37.09 -13.93 -33.10
N GLN A 30 37.53 -13.04 -32.20
CA GLN A 30 38.75 -12.21 -32.29
C GLN A 30 38.76 -11.05 -31.28
N GLY A 31 39.90 -10.89 -30.57
CA GLY A 31 40.37 -9.54 -30.18
C GLY A 31 40.71 -9.30 -28.71
N ALA A 32 41.89 -9.76 -28.33
CA ALA A 32 42.71 -9.40 -27.16
C ALA A 32 42.52 -8.00 -26.50
N ARG A 33 42.43 -8.00 -25.16
CA ARG A 33 43.34 -7.25 -24.25
C ARG A 33 43.56 -8.08 -22.97
N PRO A 34 44.81 -8.35 -22.55
CA PRO A 34 45.09 -9.04 -21.30
C PRO A 34 45.45 -8.02 -20.21
N ASP A 35 44.48 -7.67 -19.38
CA ASP A 35 44.76 -7.05 -18.08
C ASP A 35 44.22 -7.98 -17.00
N THR A 36 45.12 -8.86 -16.56
CA THR A 36 44.94 -9.73 -15.40
C THR A 36 44.85 -8.91 -14.12
N ASN A 37 43.88 -9.31 -13.28
CA ASN A 37 43.70 -9.04 -11.85
C ASN A 37 43.18 -7.65 -11.44
N GLN A 38 41.89 -7.60 -11.14
CA GLN A 38 41.51 -7.75 -9.74
C GLN A 38 40.11 -8.33 -9.57
N SER A 39 40.07 -9.31 -8.68
CA SER A 39 38.92 -9.94 -8.07
C SER A 39 37.85 -8.93 -7.68
N GLU A 40 36.72 -8.94 -8.38
CA GLU A 40 35.42 -8.80 -7.72
C GLU A 40 34.40 -9.53 -8.59
N ARG A 41 34.01 -10.73 -8.13
CA ARG A 41 32.67 -11.22 -8.42
C ARG A 41 31.75 -10.08 -8.04
N ALA A 42 31.22 -9.33 -9.01
CA ALA A 42 30.09 -8.46 -8.77
C ALA A 42 29.05 -9.35 -8.07
N ALA A 43 28.85 -9.06 -6.78
CA ALA A 43 27.92 -9.76 -5.93
C ALA A 43 26.57 -9.86 -6.63
N PRO A 44 25.71 -10.86 -6.33
CA PRO A 44 24.33 -10.79 -6.76
C PRO A 44 23.82 -9.41 -6.37
N THR A 45 23.45 -8.61 -7.37
CA THR A 45 22.86 -7.29 -7.16
C THR A 45 21.73 -7.49 -6.19
N LYS A 46 21.95 -7.11 -4.93
CA LYS A 46 20.88 -7.12 -3.92
C LYS A 46 19.72 -6.39 -4.57
N PRO A 47 18.51 -6.99 -4.67
CA PRO A 47 17.36 -6.20 -5.05
C PRO A 47 17.33 -5.02 -4.10
N SER A 48 17.41 -3.81 -4.66
CA SER A 48 17.23 -2.60 -3.87
C SER A 48 15.87 -2.71 -3.19
N PRO A 49 15.78 -2.63 -1.85
CA PRO A 49 14.50 -2.28 -1.26
C PRO A 49 14.21 -0.84 -1.72
N ALA A 50 13.02 -0.41 -2.04
CA ALA A 50 11.74 -1.06 -2.20
C ALA A 50 10.97 -0.12 -3.16
N SER A 51 9.92 -0.63 -3.80
CA SER A 51 8.82 0.24 -4.24
C SER A 51 8.47 1.24 -3.13
N PRO A 52 8.23 2.54 -3.41
CA PRO A 52 7.72 3.44 -2.39
C PRO A 52 6.46 2.82 -1.79
N GLU A 53 6.42 2.66 -0.47
CA GLU A 53 5.16 2.32 0.20
C GLU A 53 4.18 3.49 0.00
N PRO A 54 2.88 3.22 -0.17
CA PRO A 54 1.89 4.29 -0.33
C PRO A 54 1.92 5.20 0.90
N ASP A 55 2.02 6.51 0.68
CA ASP A 55 2.09 7.49 1.76
C ASP A 55 0.86 7.37 2.69
N PRO A 56 1.05 7.44 4.01
CA PRO A 56 -0.07 7.34 4.96
C PRO A 56 -0.97 8.57 4.90
N ALA A 57 -2.24 8.40 5.28
CA ALA A 57 -3.12 9.54 5.49
C ALA A 57 -2.73 10.28 6.77
N VAL A 58 -2.41 11.58 6.68
CA VAL A 58 -2.22 12.42 7.86
C VAL A 58 -3.50 13.20 8.14
N ILE A 59 -4.06 13.04 9.35
CA ILE A 59 -5.27 13.71 9.79
C ILE A 59 -4.99 14.44 11.09
N VAL A 60 -5.19 15.75 11.06
CA VAL A 60 -5.06 16.61 12.24
C VAL A 60 -6.44 16.81 12.87
N VAL A 61 -6.51 16.66 14.19
CA VAL A 61 -7.71 16.81 15.03
C VAL A 61 -7.35 17.68 16.23
N SER A 62 -8.17 18.69 16.54
CA SER A 62 -8.03 19.45 17.77
C SER A 62 -8.54 18.65 18.96
N ALA A 63 -7.73 18.49 20.01
CA ALA A 63 -8.15 17.91 21.28
C ALA A 63 -9.43 18.55 21.86
N PRO A 64 -9.55 19.89 22.01
CA PRO A 64 -10.73 20.50 22.64
C PRO A 64 -12.02 20.36 21.82
N ASP A 65 -11.92 20.27 20.50
CA ASP A 65 -13.09 20.11 19.62
C ASP A 65 -13.50 18.65 19.47
N GLY A 66 -12.59 17.71 19.78
CA GLY A 66 -12.79 16.29 19.58
C GLY A 66 -12.95 15.89 18.11
N PRO A 67 -13.42 14.66 17.84
CA PRO A 67 -13.62 14.18 16.48
C PRO A 67 -14.87 14.80 15.84
N THR A 68 -14.66 15.76 14.94
CA THR A 68 -15.74 16.43 14.20
C THR A 68 -16.18 15.65 12.95
N LEU A 69 -17.28 16.09 12.30
CA LEU A 69 -17.74 15.54 11.03
C LEU A 69 -16.69 15.68 9.90
N GLU A 70 -15.89 16.75 9.92
CA GLU A 70 -14.74 16.95 9.03
C GLU A 70 -13.71 15.82 9.20
N THR A 71 -13.36 15.49 10.44
CA THR A 71 -12.46 14.38 10.76
C THR A 71 -13.00 13.06 10.22
N ARG A 72 -14.30 12.79 10.43
CA ARG A 72 -14.96 11.57 9.92
C ARG A 72 -14.91 11.50 8.39
N ALA A 73 -15.23 12.58 7.69
CA ALA A 73 -15.18 12.63 6.24
C ALA A 73 -13.75 12.41 5.69
N ARG A 74 -12.73 12.95 6.38
CA ARG A 74 -11.33 12.77 6.00
C ARG A 74 -10.86 11.32 6.20
N ILE A 75 -11.24 10.68 7.32
CA ILE A 75 -10.96 9.26 7.59
C ILE A 75 -11.64 8.37 6.54
N GLN A 76 -12.92 8.61 6.28
CA GLN A 76 -13.66 7.86 5.26
C GLN A 76 -13.02 8.02 3.89
N ARG A 77 -12.62 9.25 3.51
CA ARG A 77 -11.92 9.49 2.24
C ARG A 77 -10.61 8.69 2.15
N ALA A 78 -9.83 8.63 3.23
CA ALA A 78 -8.61 7.82 3.27
C ALA A 78 -8.90 6.33 3.01
N ARG A 79 -10.04 5.82 3.49
CA ARG A 79 -10.48 4.44 3.21
C ARG A 79 -11.02 4.23 1.81
N TYR A 80 -11.79 5.17 1.28
CA TYR A 80 -12.20 5.13 -0.13
C TYR A 80 -11.00 5.17 -1.08
N LEU A 81 -9.91 5.84 -0.69
CA LEU A 81 -8.64 5.87 -1.43
C LEU A 81 -7.77 4.61 -1.22
N GLY A 82 -8.15 3.71 -0.30
CA GLY A 82 -7.41 2.48 -0.04
C GLY A 82 -6.07 2.69 0.67
N LEU A 83 -5.92 3.78 1.45
CA LEU A 83 -4.70 4.02 2.21
C LEU A 83 -4.56 2.98 3.32
N PRO A 84 -3.41 2.29 3.46
CA PRO A 84 -3.26 1.20 4.41
C PRO A 84 -3.23 1.71 5.85
N SER A 85 -2.52 2.82 6.08
CA SER A 85 -2.23 3.36 7.40
C SER A 85 -2.67 4.81 7.54
N ILE A 86 -2.92 5.23 8.78
CA ILE A 86 -3.37 6.58 9.13
C ILE A 86 -2.58 7.12 10.32
N ILE A 87 -2.12 8.36 10.19
CA ILE A 87 -1.45 9.11 11.25
C ILE A 87 -2.41 10.17 11.74
N LEU A 88 -2.86 10.05 12.97
CA LEU A 88 -3.72 11.00 13.67
C LEU A 88 -2.86 11.92 14.55
N LYS A 89 -2.90 13.20 14.25
CA LYS A 89 -2.26 14.26 15.03
C LYS A 89 -3.32 14.94 15.90
N LEU A 90 -3.21 14.77 17.21
CA LEU A 90 -4.05 15.43 18.19
C LEU A 90 -3.37 16.73 18.65
N GLU A 91 -3.93 17.87 18.27
CA GLU A 91 -3.39 19.20 18.57
C GLU A 91 -3.99 19.81 19.84
N ASN A 92 -3.29 20.79 20.41
CA ASN A 92 -3.77 21.58 21.55
C ASN A 92 -4.11 20.71 22.78
N VAL A 93 -3.41 19.59 22.95
CA VAL A 93 -3.60 18.65 24.08
C VAL A 93 -3.42 19.36 25.42
N GLY A 94 -2.58 20.40 25.48
CA GLY A 94 -2.37 21.21 26.69
C GLY A 94 -3.57 22.05 27.13
N LEU A 95 -4.64 22.15 26.32
CA LEU A 95 -5.88 22.81 26.74
C LEU A 95 -6.78 21.90 27.58
N ILE A 96 -6.58 20.58 27.49
CA ILE A 96 -7.30 19.59 28.30
C ILE A 96 -6.41 19.20 29.47
N GLN A 97 -6.85 19.51 30.69
CA GLN A 97 -6.13 19.26 31.93
C GLN A 97 -6.62 17.99 32.66
N ASP A 98 -7.63 17.33 32.10
CA ASP A 98 -8.28 16.15 32.68
C ASP A 98 -7.99 14.92 31.82
N ASP A 99 -7.31 13.95 32.42
CA ASP A 99 -6.91 12.70 31.77
C ASP A 99 -8.12 11.83 31.39
N GLU A 100 -9.23 11.89 32.15
CA GLU A 100 -10.44 11.14 31.83
C GLU A 100 -11.10 11.68 30.57
N LEU A 101 -11.14 13.01 30.42
CA LEU A 101 -11.63 13.65 29.19
C LEU A 101 -10.75 13.32 27.99
N MET A 102 -9.42 13.32 28.17
CA MET A 102 -8.48 12.96 27.10
C MET A 102 -8.70 11.52 26.62
N GLN A 103 -8.83 10.57 27.56
CA GLN A 103 -9.09 9.17 27.22
C GLN A 103 -10.43 8.99 26.50
N LEU A 104 -11.46 9.76 26.88
CA LEU A 104 -12.76 9.71 26.20
C LEU A 104 -12.65 10.15 24.73
N ILE A 105 -11.92 11.24 24.45
CA ILE A 105 -11.70 11.73 23.09
C ILE A 105 -10.92 10.70 22.27
N ILE A 106 -9.89 10.10 22.85
CA ILE A 106 -9.09 9.05 22.20
C ILE A 106 -9.95 7.83 21.89
N ALA A 107 -10.77 7.38 22.85
CA ALA A 107 -11.68 6.26 22.65
C ALA A 107 -12.69 6.53 21.52
N GLU A 108 -13.22 7.76 21.41
CA GLU A 108 -14.11 8.14 20.31
C GLU A 108 -13.38 8.14 18.96
N LEU A 109 -12.13 8.60 18.90
CA LEU A 109 -11.30 8.53 17.69
C LEU A 109 -11.11 7.08 17.22
N TYR A 110 -10.75 6.18 18.15
CA TYR A 110 -10.61 4.76 17.83
C TYR A 110 -11.93 4.12 17.38
N SER A 111 -13.07 4.52 17.97
CA SER A 111 -14.38 4.05 17.51
C SER A 111 -14.64 4.41 16.05
N ILE A 112 -14.39 5.67 15.66
CA ILE A 112 -14.61 6.16 14.29
C ILE A 112 -13.65 5.48 13.30
N LEU A 113 -12.41 5.26 13.70
CA LEU A 113 -11.41 4.55 12.92
C LEU A 113 -11.80 3.08 12.71
N GLY A 114 -12.27 2.42 13.76
CA GLY A 114 -12.79 1.06 13.71
C GLY A 114 -14.01 0.93 12.81
N GLU A 115 -14.96 1.88 12.87
CA GLU A 115 -16.10 1.97 11.94
C GLU A 115 -15.66 2.11 10.48
N SER A 116 -14.52 2.77 10.25
CA SER A 116 -13.92 2.93 8.93
C SER A 116 -13.05 1.72 8.52
N GLY A 117 -12.87 0.75 9.40
CA GLY A 117 -12.08 -0.47 9.15
C GLY A 117 -10.57 -0.30 9.36
N TYR A 118 -10.10 0.71 10.10
CA TYR A 118 -8.73 0.77 10.61
C TYR A 118 -8.57 -0.09 11.86
N THR A 119 -7.44 -0.80 11.92
CA THR A 119 -7.06 -1.60 13.08
C THR A 119 -5.95 -0.89 13.84
N GLU A 120 -5.80 -1.19 15.13
CA GLU A 120 -4.74 -0.65 15.99
C GLU A 120 -3.33 -0.58 15.36
N PRO A 121 -2.81 -1.62 14.66
CA PRO A 121 -1.48 -1.55 14.05
C PRO A 121 -1.38 -0.57 12.86
N ASP A 122 -2.50 -0.18 12.26
CA ASP A 122 -2.53 0.75 11.12
C ASP A 122 -2.64 2.22 11.57
N ILE A 123 -2.86 2.44 12.86
CA ILE A 123 -3.17 3.75 13.44
C ILE A 123 -1.97 4.23 14.26
N GLU A 124 -1.44 5.38 13.89
CA GLU A 124 -0.43 6.09 14.68
C GLU A 124 -1.06 7.35 15.28
N LEU A 125 -1.15 7.42 16.61
CA LEU A 125 -1.66 8.59 17.33
C LEU A 125 -0.51 9.41 17.89
N VAL A 126 -0.37 10.66 17.43
CA VAL A 126 0.63 11.62 17.87
C VAL A 126 -0.05 12.76 18.61
N GLN A 127 0.34 13.00 19.86
CA GLN A 127 -0.16 14.10 20.68
C GLN A 127 0.79 15.29 20.64
N CYS A 128 0.32 16.48 20.30
CA CYS A 128 1.08 17.72 20.39
C CYS A 128 0.42 18.72 21.35
N SER A 129 1.23 19.39 22.14
CA SER A 129 0.76 20.44 23.05
C SER A 129 0.37 21.75 22.33
N GLY A 130 0.80 21.95 21.09
CA GLY A 130 0.49 23.12 20.23
C GLY A 130 0.03 22.71 18.83
N SER A 131 0.30 23.54 17.81
CA SER A 131 0.03 23.20 16.40
C SER A 131 1.06 22.19 15.89
N CYS A 132 0.63 21.02 15.45
CA CYS A 132 1.47 20.03 14.79
C CYS A 132 1.56 20.41 13.30
N ASP A 133 2.72 20.85 12.82
CA ASP A 133 2.88 20.99 11.37
C ASP A 133 2.70 19.62 10.70
N ALA A 134 1.79 19.53 9.71
CA ALA A 134 1.51 18.28 9.01
C ALA A 134 2.76 17.65 8.37
N ASN A 135 3.75 18.48 8.00
CA ASN A 135 5.02 18.09 7.35
C ASN A 135 6.18 17.75 8.31
N SER A 136 6.03 17.92 9.63
CA SER A 136 7.00 17.39 10.59
C SER A 136 6.52 16.02 11.08
N LEU A 137 7.00 14.98 10.41
CA LEU A 137 7.03 13.58 10.86
C LEU A 137 8.40 13.02 10.47
#